data_AF-A0A7V5LJI6-F1
#
_entry.id   AF-A0A7V5LJI6-F1
#
_cell.length_a   1.000
_cell.length_b   1.000
_cell.length_c   1.000
_cell.angle_alpha   90.00
_cell.angle_beta   90.00
_cell.angle_gamma   90.00
#
_symmetry.space_group_name_H-M   'P 1'
#
loop_
_entity.id
_entity.type
_entity.pdbx_description
1 polymer ?
#
loop_
_entity_poly.entity_id
_entity_poly.type
_entity_poly.pdbx_seq_one_letter_code
_entity_poly.pdbx_strand_id
1 'polypeptide(L)' 'NNQGKNGSLDVMPLAEMERKLIFAALKKTNNHKTKAAELLGITVRTLRNKLNEYKEQGIEEVS' A
#
# COMPACT_ATOMS: atom_id res chain seq x y z
N ASN A 1 -4.90 -11.48 25.06
CA ASN A 1 -6.10 -11.68 24.24
C ASN A 1 -5.71 -11.98 22.81
N ASN A 2 -5.74 -13.26 22.45
CA ASN A 2 -5.68 -13.77 21.08
C ASN A 2 -6.71 -13.06 20.21
N GLN A 3 -6.33 -12.59 19.02
CA GLN A 3 -6.70 -13.26 17.77
C GLN A 3 -5.66 -12.92 16.70
N GLY A 4 -4.84 -13.92 16.33
CA GLY A 4 -4.08 -13.90 15.09
C GLY A 4 -5.06 -13.83 13.93
N LYS A 5 -4.94 -12.78 13.10
CA LYS A 5 -5.62 -12.72 11.80
C LYS A 5 -4.95 -13.75 10.88
N ASN A 6 -5.35 -15.00 11.04
CA ASN A 6 -5.01 -16.08 10.12
C ASN A 6 -5.70 -15.79 8.77
N GLY A 7 -4.92 -15.21 7.86
CA GLY A 7 -4.88 -15.49 6.42
C GLY A 7 -6.11 -16.05 5.70
N SER A 8 -7.30 -15.46 5.83
CA SER A 8 -8.29 -15.56 4.76
C SER A 8 -7.86 -14.58 3.66
N LEU A 9 -7.41 -15.11 2.52
CA LEU A 9 -7.30 -14.32 1.30
C LEU A 9 -8.72 -14.04 0.82
N ASP A 10 -9.37 -13.05 1.42
CA ASP A 10 -10.65 -12.57 0.92
C ASP A 10 -10.41 -12.03 -0.49
N VAL A 11 -11.16 -12.59 -1.45
CA VAL A 11 -11.07 -12.17 -2.83
C VAL A 11 -11.50 -10.71 -2.90
N MET A 12 -10.60 -9.86 -3.35
CA MET A 12 -10.84 -8.45 -3.61
C MET A 12 -10.24 -8.04 -4.94
N PRO A 13 -10.69 -6.92 -5.52
CA PRO A 13 -10.07 -6.39 -6.73
C PRO A 13 -8.57 -6.16 -6.51
N LEU A 14 -7.76 -6.51 -7.51
CA LEU A 14 -6.30 -6.32 -7.46
C LEU A 14 -5.92 -4.87 -7.13
N ALA A 15 -6.65 -3.89 -7.66
CA ALA A 15 -6.45 -2.47 -7.37
C ALA A 15 -6.66 -2.13 -5.89
N GLU A 16 -7.60 -2.78 -5.22
CA GLU A 16 -7.83 -2.59 -3.79
C GLU A 16 -6.69 -3.21 -2.96
N MET A 17 -6.26 -4.42 -3.32
CA MET A 17 -5.13 -5.08 -2.68
C MET A 17 -3.84 -4.26 -2.85
N GLU A 18 -3.54 -3.83 -4.08
CA GLU A 18 -2.37 -3.00 -4.42
C GLU A 18 -2.36 -1.72 -3.59
N ARG A 19 -3.50 -1.02 -3.52
CA ARG A 19 -3.65 0.20 -2.71
C ARG A 19 -3.37 -0.05 -1.24
N LYS A 20 -4.00 -1.08 -0.65
CA LYS A 20 -3.79 -1.45 0.76
C LYS A 20 -2.34 -1.78 1.05
N LEU A 21 -1.67 -2.52 0.16
CA LEU A 21 -0.26 -2.87 0.29
C LEU A 21 0.64 -1.63 0.20
N ILE A 22 0.38 -0.72 -0.72
CA ILE A 22 1.13 0.54 -0.88
C ILE A 22 1.09 1.38 0.40
N PHE A 23 -0.10 1.62 0.95
CA PHE A 23 -0.25 2.40 2.18
C PHE A 23 0.35 1.67 3.40
N ALA A 24 0.14 0.36 3.52
CA ALA A 24 0.77 -0.43 4.58
C ALA A 24 2.31 -0.37 4.53
N ALA A 25 2.90 -0.42 3.33
CA ALA A 25 4.35 -0.29 3.15
C ALA A 25 4.84 1.12 3.52
N LEU A 26 4.12 2.17 3.14
CA LEU A 26 4.43 3.55 3.54
C LEU A 26 4.37 3.73 5.06
N LYS A 27 3.30 3.25 5.71
CA LYS A 27 3.16 3.28 7.17
C LYS A 27 4.30 2.53 7.86
N LYS A 28 4.63 1.31 7.40
CA LYS A 28 5.72 0.49 7.94
C LYS A 28 7.10 1.15 7.79
N THR A 29 7.26 2.03 6.80
CA THR A 29 8.52 2.71 6.50
C THR A 29 8.55 4.16 6.93
N ASN A 30 7.54 4.64 7.66
CA ASN A 30 7.36 6.05 8.04
C ASN A 30 7.42 6.98 6.82
N ASN A 31 6.64 6.66 5.77
CA ASN A 31 6.54 7.42 4.52
C ASN A 31 7.81 7.49 3.64
N HIS A 32 8.84 6.69 3.94
CA HIS A 32 10.03 6.58 3.09
C HIS A 32 9.74 5.80 1.80
N LYS A 33 9.46 6.54 0.72
CA LYS A 33 9.04 5.99 -0.58
C LYS A 33 10.04 5.00 -1.19
N THR A 34 11.34 5.22 -1.03
CA THR A 34 12.38 4.27 -1.51
C THR A 34 12.26 2.93 -0.80
N LYS A 35 12.21 2.92 0.54
CA LYS A 35 12.07 1.71 1.34
C LYS A 35 10.73 1.01 1.10
N ALA A 36 9.65 1.77 0.93
CA ALA A 36 8.33 1.21 0.63
C ALA A 36 8.33 0.49 -0.73
N ALA A 37 8.95 1.09 -1.75
CA ALA A 37 9.07 0.49 -3.08
C ALA A 37 9.91 -0.81 -3.05
N GLU A 38 11.02 -0.81 -2.31
CA GLU A 38 11.85 -2.00 -2.08
C GLU A 38 11.04 -3.13 -1.41
N LEU A 39 10.24 -2.82 -0.38
CA LEU A 39 9.40 -3.82 0.30
C LEU A 39 8.31 -4.41 -0.61
N LEU A 40 7.80 -3.62 -1.56
CA LEU A 40 6.77 -4.04 -2.51
C LEU A 40 7.34 -4.72 -3.76
N GLY A 41 8.66 -4.68 -3.95
CA GLY A 41 9.31 -5.24 -5.15
C GLY A 41 9.02 -4.44 -6.43
N ILE A 42 8.76 -3.14 -6.32
CA ILE A 42 8.50 -2.24 -7.46
C ILE A 42 9.52 -1.11 -7.52
N THR A 43 9.58 -0.41 -8.65
CA THR A 43 10.41 0.79 -8.76
C THR A 43 9.80 1.96 -7.97
N VAL A 44 10.65 2.86 -7.48
CA VAL A 44 10.20 4.12 -6.84
C VAL A 44 9.33 4.95 -7.79
N ARG A 45 9.61 4.90 -9.11
CA ARG A 45 8.79 5.56 -10.13
C ARG A 45 7.37 4.99 -10.14
N THR A 46 7.23 3.67 -10.16
CA THR A 46 5.92 3.00 -10.11
C THR A 46 5.15 3.39 -8.86
N LEU A 47 5.81 3.37 -7.69
CA LEU A 47 5.18 3.80 -6.43
C LEU A 47 4.68 5.24 -6.50
N ARG A 48 5.50 6.17 -7.01
CA ARG A 48 5.12 7.59 -7.15
C ARG A 48 3.96 7.78 -8.11
N ASN A 49 3.95 7.07 -9.24
CA ASN A 49 2.84 7.12 -10.19
C ASN A 49 1.54 6.65 -9.53
N LYS A 50 1.56 5.53 -8.81
CA LYS A 50 0.40 5.02 -8.07
C LYS A 50 -0.10 6.00 -7.02
N LEU A 51 0.80 6.64 -6.27
CA LEU A 51 0.41 7.66 -5.30
C LEU A 51 -0.21 8.90 -5.96
N ASN A 52 0.29 9.30 -7.13
CA ASN A 52 -0.31 10.40 -7.88
C ASN A 52 -1.71 10.01 -8.39
N GLU A 53 -1.87 8.81 -8.95
CA GLU A 53 -3.18 8.28 -9.39
C GLU A 53 -4.18 8.27 -8.23
N TYR A 54 -3.78 7.82 -7.04
CA TYR A 54 -4.65 7.83 -5.85
C TYR A 54 -4.99 9.24 -5.39
N LYS A 55 -4.03 10.17 -5.44
CA LYS A 55 -4.28 11.58 -5.13
C LYS A 55 -5.28 12.21 -6.10
N GLU A 56 -5.15 11.94 -7.39
CA GLU A 56 -6.09 12.42 -8.42
C GLU A 56 -7.49 11.84 -8.25
N GLN A 57 -7.58 10.61 -7.72
CA GLN A 57 -8.84 9.96 -7.34
C GLN A 57 -9.40 10.44 -6.00
N GLY A 58 -8.72 11.35 -5.28
CA GLY A 58 -9.12 11.84 -3.96
C GLY A 58 -8.93 10.82 -2.84
N ILE A 59 -8.10 9.79 -3.06
CA ILE A 59 -7.83 8.73 -2.10
C ILE A 59 -6.54 9.06 -1.36
N GLU A 60 -6.68 9.71 -0.20
CA GLU A 60 -5.58 9.97 0.73
C GLU A 60 -5.63 9.00 1.91
N GLU A 61 -4.47 8.61 2.45
CA GLU A 61 -4.42 7.78 3.65
C GLU A 61 -4.94 8.60 4.84
N VAL A 62 -6.19 8.35 5.23
CA VAL A 62 -6.79 8.96 6.42
C VAL A 62 -6.03 8.39 7.63
N SER A 63 -5.37 9.28 8.39
CA SER A 63 -4.60 8.93 9.59
C SER A 63 -5.49 8.47 10.74
#